data_AF-A0A7V1EJF2-F1
#
_entry.id   AF-A0A7V1EJF2-F1
#
_cell.length_a   1.000
_cell.length_b   1.000
_cell.length_c   1.000
_cell.angle_alpha   90.00
_cell.angle_beta   90.00
_cell.angle_gamma   90.00
#
_symmetry.space_group_name_H-M   'P 1'
#
loop_
_entity.id
_entity.type
_entity.pdbx_description
1 polymer ?
#
loop_
_entity_poly.entity_id
_entity_poly.type
_entity_poly.pdbx_seq_one_letter_code
_entity_poly.pdbx_strand_id
1 'polypeptide(L)'
;NGSWIDDQSGSTGVVTVDGVGSTWNINGKHFVGSYGNGALNITNGGAVIIGDKAYIGNQPGSTGVITVSGTGSTWTSNNSFFVGGSYGSGVLNITDGGAISNIYGYIGFLSGSTGEVTVDGAGSTWTNRSLIVGHEGSGVLNITGGGMVNGGGAIGYKTGSMGEVTVDGPGSIWTGGGSSIGYEGSGVLNITGGGLVSVGDFLTIRSGDFINMATGGMLALYGEEDASGSLGAFLGLIDGTDDIRYWDYSLEDWDDIANATLGEDYTLSYLTEGDLAGYTMLTVLELILLGDANGDGLVSVDDYGFVQLNFGDTGPAGIHGDANGDGVVSADDYGSVQLHFGDTGGMGSMPVPEPATLSLLVLGCMAMLTKRRRT
;
A
#
# COMPACT_ATOMS: atom_id res chain seq x y z
N ASN A 1 35.04 -4.80 -2.47
CA ASN A 1 35.05 -4.21 -1.11
C ASN A 1 33.67 -3.66 -0.80
N GLY A 2 33.26 -3.66 0.48
CA GLY A 2 31.99 -3.04 0.89
C GLY A 2 32.03 -1.51 0.78
N SER A 3 30.88 -0.88 0.99
CA SER A 3 30.70 0.58 0.91
C SER A 3 29.84 1.09 2.06
N TRP A 4 30.15 2.28 2.55
CA TRP A 4 29.42 2.96 3.62
C TRP A 4 29.15 4.42 3.23
N ILE A 5 27.91 4.84 3.40
CA ILE A 5 27.52 6.24 3.52
C ILE A 5 27.18 6.41 5.00
N ASP A 6 28.08 7.07 5.72
CA ASP A 6 28.03 7.30 7.18
C ASP A 6 28.21 6.04 8.06
N ASP A 7 29.42 5.86 8.58
CA ASP A 7 29.80 4.78 9.49
C ASP A 7 30.05 5.22 10.94
N GLN A 8 29.80 6.49 11.27
CA GLN A 8 30.05 7.06 12.60
C GLN A 8 28.80 7.70 13.20
N SER A 9 28.68 7.62 14.53
CA SER A 9 27.56 8.23 15.24
C SER A 9 27.54 9.75 15.06
N GLY A 10 26.38 10.27 14.65
CA GLY A 10 26.17 11.70 14.40
C GLY A 10 26.78 12.22 13.10
N SER A 11 27.39 11.37 12.26
CA SER A 11 27.84 11.79 10.94
C SER A 11 26.66 11.92 9.97
N THR A 12 26.83 12.77 8.96
CA THR A 12 25.87 12.94 7.86
C THR A 12 26.61 12.97 6.52
N GLY A 13 26.05 12.31 5.53
CA GLY A 13 26.65 12.18 4.21
C GLY A 13 25.60 11.92 3.15
N VAL A 14 25.85 12.45 1.96
CA VAL A 14 24.97 12.32 0.80
C VAL A 14 25.80 11.90 -0.40
N VAL A 15 25.37 10.83 -1.07
CA VAL A 15 25.92 10.42 -2.37
C VAL A 15 24.83 10.60 -3.42
N THR A 16 25.20 11.06 -4.60
CA THR A 16 24.29 11.18 -5.74
C THR A 16 24.91 10.48 -6.95
N VAL A 17 24.14 9.58 -7.55
CA VAL A 17 24.46 8.92 -8.82
C VAL A 17 23.44 9.41 -9.85
N ASP A 18 23.87 10.37 -10.65
CA ASP A 18 22.99 11.14 -11.55
C ASP A 18 23.40 11.00 -13.01
N GLY A 19 22.41 10.87 -13.89
CA GLY A 19 22.58 10.90 -15.34
C GLY A 19 22.78 9.53 -15.99
N VAL A 20 22.33 9.42 -17.24
CA VAL A 20 22.43 8.20 -18.05
C VAL A 20 23.89 7.75 -18.18
N GLY A 21 24.16 6.50 -17.82
CA GLY A 21 25.48 5.89 -17.90
C GLY A 21 26.37 6.12 -16.67
N SER A 22 25.90 6.91 -15.69
CA SER A 22 26.55 6.99 -14.37
C SER A 22 26.28 5.69 -13.61
N THR A 23 27.32 4.88 -13.39
CA THR A 23 27.20 3.61 -12.68
C THR A 23 28.10 3.56 -11.45
N TRP A 24 27.54 3.16 -10.32
CA TRP A 24 28.30 2.80 -9.12
C TRP A 24 28.22 1.31 -8.84
N ASN A 25 29.34 0.61 -9.04
CA ASN A 25 29.46 -0.82 -8.77
C ASN A 25 30.09 -1.07 -7.39
N ILE A 26 29.38 -1.78 -6.52
CA ILE A 26 29.83 -2.14 -5.18
C ILE A 26 29.89 -3.66 -5.06
N ASN A 27 31.09 -4.24 -5.07
CA ASN A 27 31.30 -5.70 -5.08
C ASN A 27 31.01 -6.40 -3.74
N GLY A 28 30.61 -5.69 -2.68
CA GLY A 28 30.36 -6.25 -1.35
C GLY A 28 29.13 -5.62 -0.72
N LYS A 29 29.05 -5.68 0.61
CA LYS A 29 27.91 -5.10 1.33
C LYS A 29 27.86 -3.58 1.17
N HIS A 30 26.66 -3.03 1.11
CA HIS A 30 26.43 -1.58 1.08
C HIS A 30 25.62 -1.13 2.28
N PHE A 31 26.02 -0.01 2.89
CA PHE A 31 25.33 0.58 4.02
C PHE A 31 25.04 2.05 3.74
N VAL A 32 23.80 2.47 3.94
CA VAL A 32 23.35 3.87 3.93
C VAL A 32 22.83 4.19 5.32
N GLY A 33 23.54 5.07 6.04
CA GLY A 33 23.29 5.30 7.46
C GLY A 33 23.61 4.07 8.31
N SER A 34 24.89 3.68 8.38
CA SER A 34 25.27 2.52 9.20
C SER A 34 25.18 2.85 10.69
N TYR A 35 25.90 3.89 11.14
CA TYR A 35 25.85 4.40 12.52
C TYR A 35 25.45 5.88 12.60
N GLY A 36 25.46 6.58 11.45
CA GLY A 36 25.05 7.97 11.31
C GLY A 36 23.83 8.11 10.39
N ASN A 37 23.72 9.26 9.75
CA ASN A 37 22.60 9.64 8.88
C ASN A 37 23.06 9.72 7.42
N GLY A 38 22.85 8.67 6.65
CA GLY A 38 23.30 8.59 5.26
C GLY A 38 22.16 8.76 4.27
N ALA A 39 22.45 9.37 3.12
CA ALA A 39 21.54 9.45 1.99
C ALA A 39 22.19 9.03 0.68
N LEU A 40 21.44 8.30 -0.15
CA LEU A 40 21.80 7.96 -1.53
C LEU A 40 20.68 8.37 -2.48
N ASN A 41 20.99 9.25 -3.43
CA ASN A 41 20.09 9.65 -4.49
C ASN A 41 20.54 9.01 -5.82
N ILE A 42 19.62 8.36 -6.52
CA ILE A 42 19.84 7.78 -7.85
C ILE A 42 18.81 8.41 -8.77
N THR A 43 19.29 9.26 -9.69
CA THR A 43 18.43 10.16 -10.47
C THR A 43 18.81 10.22 -11.94
N ASN A 44 17.86 10.63 -12.78
CA ASN A 44 18.07 10.93 -14.21
C ASN A 44 18.78 9.81 -15.00
N GLY A 45 18.49 8.54 -14.70
CA GLY A 45 19.11 7.40 -15.39
C GLY A 45 20.40 6.87 -14.78
N GLY A 46 20.73 7.29 -13.55
CA GLY A 46 21.84 6.73 -12.77
C GLY A 46 21.60 5.27 -12.36
N ALA A 47 22.68 4.51 -12.15
CA ALA A 47 22.60 3.09 -11.82
C ALA A 47 23.51 2.72 -10.64
N VAL A 48 22.98 1.99 -9.66
CA VAL A 48 23.74 1.41 -8.55
C VAL A 48 23.59 -0.10 -8.55
N ILE A 49 24.72 -0.80 -8.49
CA ILE A 49 24.78 -2.27 -8.55
C ILE A 49 25.51 -2.78 -7.33
N ILE A 50 24.84 -3.58 -6.51
CA ILE A 50 25.36 -4.18 -5.29
C ILE A 50 25.59 -5.68 -5.49
N GLY A 51 26.82 -6.13 -5.24
CA GLY A 51 27.25 -7.52 -5.39
C GLY A 51 26.90 -8.42 -4.19
N ASP A 52 26.39 -7.86 -3.09
CA ASP A 52 26.00 -8.57 -1.88
C ASP A 52 24.80 -7.86 -1.20
N LYS A 53 24.62 -8.04 0.11
CA LYS A 53 23.56 -7.44 0.93
C LYS A 53 23.66 -5.92 1.03
N ALA A 54 22.51 -5.26 1.16
CA ALA A 54 22.45 -3.82 1.41
C ALA A 54 21.54 -3.46 2.60
N TYR A 55 21.90 -2.40 3.32
CA TYR A 55 21.24 -1.97 4.54
C TYR A 55 20.98 -0.47 4.51
N ILE A 56 19.75 -0.06 4.82
CA ILE A 56 19.34 1.33 5.08
C ILE A 56 19.02 1.47 6.57
N GLY A 57 19.74 2.33 7.28
CA GLY A 57 19.54 2.53 8.72
C GLY A 57 19.86 1.27 9.51
N ASN A 58 21.13 0.97 9.71
CA ASN A 58 21.54 -0.35 10.21
C ASN A 58 21.58 -0.47 11.74
N GLN A 59 22.13 0.53 12.43
CA GLN A 59 22.45 0.45 13.87
C GLN A 59 21.54 1.34 14.72
N PRO A 60 21.52 1.17 16.06
CA PRO A 60 20.67 1.97 16.93
C PRO A 60 20.89 3.48 16.74
N GLY A 61 19.80 4.20 16.50
CA GLY A 61 19.83 5.66 16.31
C GLY A 61 20.41 6.14 14.98
N SER A 62 20.69 5.23 14.03
CA SER A 62 21.07 5.59 12.66
C SER A 62 19.83 5.74 11.77
N THR A 63 19.93 6.63 10.78
CA THR A 63 18.94 6.80 9.73
C THR A 63 19.59 6.66 8.36
N GLY A 64 19.02 5.81 7.51
CA GLY A 64 19.40 5.77 6.09
C GLY A 64 18.23 6.21 5.23
N VAL A 65 18.54 6.90 4.13
CA VAL A 65 17.55 7.24 3.11
C VAL A 65 18.09 6.87 1.73
N ILE A 66 17.33 6.10 0.96
CA ILE A 66 17.61 5.90 -0.47
C ILE A 66 16.44 6.47 -1.27
N THR A 67 16.75 7.28 -2.29
CA THR A 67 15.78 7.75 -3.28
C THR A 67 16.21 7.29 -4.67
N VAL A 68 15.33 6.57 -5.37
CA VAL A 68 15.50 6.16 -6.77
C VAL A 68 14.38 6.80 -7.56
N SER A 69 14.70 7.87 -8.29
CA SER A 69 13.71 8.69 -8.99
C SER A 69 14.09 8.91 -10.45
N GLY A 70 13.09 8.90 -11.33
CA GLY A 70 13.23 9.18 -12.74
C GLY A 70 13.43 7.92 -13.58
N THR A 71 12.84 7.93 -14.78
CA THR A 71 12.91 6.81 -15.72
C THR A 71 14.35 6.39 -16.00
N GLY A 72 14.61 5.09 -15.85
CA GLY A 72 15.93 4.50 -16.08
C GLY A 72 16.88 4.58 -14.89
N SER A 73 16.51 5.29 -13.81
CA SER A 73 17.26 5.23 -12.54
C SER A 73 17.08 3.86 -11.91
N THR A 74 18.19 3.19 -11.57
CA THR A 74 18.16 1.80 -11.12
C THR A 74 18.99 1.54 -9.87
N TRP A 75 18.46 0.68 -9.00
CA TRP A 75 19.21 0.05 -7.94
C TRP A 75 19.01 -1.47 -8.00
N THR A 76 20.10 -2.23 -8.01
CA THR A 76 20.03 -3.68 -8.14
C THR A 76 20.92 -4.38 -7.11
N SER A 77 20.40 -5.45 -6.49
CA SER A 77 21.16 -6.34 -5.62
C SER A 77 20.73 -7.79 -5.83
N ASN A 78 21.66 -8.70 -6.14
CA ASN A 78 21.32 -10.13 -6.23
C ASN A 78 21.29 -10.83 -4.85
N ASN A 79 20.95 -10.11 -3.78
CA ASN A 79 20.89 -10.67 -2.41
C ASN A 79 19.78 -9.98 -1.59
N SER A 80 19.89 -10.07 -0.26
CA SER A 80 18.96 -9.44 0.68
C SER A 80 19.15 -7.92 0.76
N PHE A 81 18.03 -7.20 0.77
CA PHE A 81 17.94 -5.77 0.99
C PHE A 81 17.13 -5.49 2.24
N PHE A 82 17.71 -4.73 3.18
CA PHE A 82 17.12 -4.44 4.48
C PHE A 82 16.84 -2.94 4.62
N VAL A 83 15.56 -2.58 4.71
CA VAL A 83 15.09 -1.22 4.99
C VAL A 83 14.69 -1.16 6.46
N GLY A 84 15.44 -0.43 7.28
CA GLY A 84 15.42 -0.63 8.73
C GLY A 84 16.17 -1.91 9.06
N GLY A 85 17.50 -1.82 9.10
CA GLY A 85 18.41 -2.96 9.19
C GLY A 85 18.37 -3.68 10.53
N SER A 86 19.49 -3.72 11.26
CA SER A 86 19.53 -4.46 12.53
C SER A 86 18.81 -3.75 13.68
N TYR A 87 18.89 -2.42 13.80
CA TYR A 87 18.25 -1.67 14.90
C TYR A 87 17.99 -0.19 14.54
N GLY A 88 18.18 0.18 13.27
CA GLY A 88 18.06 1.57 12.80
C GLY A 88 16.76 1.84 12.07
N SER A 89 16.64 3.06 11.55
CA SER A 89 15.50 3.51 10.76
C SER A 89 15.90 3.67 9.30
N GLY A 90 15.22 2.96 8.39
CA GLY A 90 15.46 3.07 6.96
C GLY A 90 14.26 3.61 6.22
N VAL A 91 14.51 4.52 5.28
CA VAL A 91 13.51 5.06 4.35
C VAL A 91 13.95 4.77 2.92
N LEU A 92 13.03 4.25 2.11
CA LEU A 92 13.24 4.00 0.70
C LEU A 92 12.12 4.63 -0.13
N ASN A 93 12.50 5.49 -1.08
CA ASN A 93 11.57 6.12 -2.01
C ASN A 93 11.89 5.67 -3.43
N ILE A 94 10.88 5.14 -4.13
CA ILE A 94 10.95 4.76 -5.53
C ILE A 94 9.87 5.56 -6.25
N THR A 95 10.26 6.58 -7.02
CA THR A 95 9.32 7.54 -7.62
C THR A 95 9.63 7.79 -9.09
N ASP A 96 8.68 8.41 -9.80
CA ASP A 96 8.88 8.95 -11.15
C ASP A 96 9.47 7.97 -12.18
N GLY A 97 9.15 6.67 -12.06
CA GLY A 97 9.67 5.63 -12.94
C GLY A 97 11.01 5.02 -12.54
N GLY A 98 11.44 5.23 -11.29
CA GLY A 98 12.61 4.56 -10.71
C GLY A 98 12.38 3.05 -10.54
N ALA A 99 13.45 2.26 -10.61
CA ALA A 99 13.35 0.81 -10.53
C ALA A 99 14.36 0.18 -9.56
N ILE A 100 13.85 -0.69 -8.68
CA ILE A 100 14.65 -1.46 -7.73
C ILE A 100 14.43 -2.94 -7.95
N SER A 101 15.50 -3.73 -7.90
CA SER A 101 15.38 -5.19 -7.88
C SER A 101 16.31 -5.86 -6.87
N ASN A 102 15.77 -6.85 -6.16
CA ASN A 102 16.54 -7.73 -5.30
C ASN A 102 15.95 -9.14 -5.14
N ILE A 103 16.67 -10.03 -4.46
CA ILE A 103 16.14 -11.37 -4.19
C ILE A 103 15.21 -11.33 -2.99
N TYR A 104 15.69 -10.87 -1.83
CA TYR A 104 14.92 -10.89 -0.58
C TYR A 104 14.78 -9.48 0.00
N GLY A 105 13.58 -8.94 0.07
CA GLY A 105 13.28 -7.65 0.67
C GLY A 105 12.82 -7.81 2.12
N TYR A 106 13.36 -7.00 3.03
CA TYR A 106 12.93 -6.94 4.42
C TYR A 106 12.70 -5.49 4.82
N ILE A 107 11.51 -5.19 5.34
CA ILE A 107 11.16 -3.88 5.89
C ILE A 107 10.97 -4.06 7.40
N GLY A 108 11.79 -3.42 8.23
CA GLY A 108 11.81 -3.65 9.67
C GLY A 108 12.35 -5.05 10.03
N PHE A 109 13.63 -5.30 9.78
CA PHE A 109 14.19 -6.66 9.81
C PHE A 109 14.31 -7.27 11.21
N LEU A 110 14.91 -6.54 12.16
CA LEU A 110 15.16 -7.01 13.53
C LEU A 110 14.31 -6.24 14.55
N SER A 111 14.15 -6.81 15.75
CA SER A 111 13.41 -6.15 16.83
C SER A 111 13.94 -4.74 17.14
N GLY A 112 13.04 -3.75 17.16
CA GLY A 112 13.35 -2.34 17.38
C GLY A 112 13.80 -1.55 16.14
N SER A 113 13.98 -2.20 14.99
CA SER A 113 14.20 -1.51 13.71
C SER A 113 12.89 -1.01 13.11
N THR A 114 12.96 0.08 12.35
CA THR A 114 11.82 0.61 11.57
C THR A 114 12.21 0.76 10.11
N GLY A 115 11.37 0.24 9.22
CA GLY A 115 11.52 0.42 7.78
C GLY A 115 10.29 1.05 7.18
N GLU A 116 10.49 1.99 6.26
CA GLU A 116 9.43 2.63 5.51
C GLU A 116 9.80 2.65 4.03
N VAL A 117 8.89 2.17 3.19
CA VAL A 117 9.07 2.14 1.73
C VAL A 117 7.88 2.76 1.04
N THR A 118 8.15 3.65 0.09
CA THR A 118 7.16 4.21 -0.82
C THR A 118 7.52 3.85 -2.26
N VAL A 119 6.56 3.27 -2.99
CA VAL A 119 6.62 3.02 -4.43
C VAL A 119 5.49 3.80 -5.07
N ASP A 120 5.82 4.98 -5.58
CA ASP A 120 4.83 5.96 -6.03
C ASP A 120 5.03 6.35 -7.50
N GLY A 121 3.93 6.52 -8.22
CA GLY A 121 3.94 7.00 -9.59
C GLY A 121 4.06 5.88 -10.63
N ALA A 122 3.38 6.08 -11.76
CA ALA A 122 3.38 5.15 -12.88
C ALA A 122 4.80 4.80 -13.35
N GLY A 123 5.08 3.48 -13.45
CA GLY A 123 6.37 2.95 -13.88
C GLY A 123 7.41 2.84 -12.76
N SER A 124 7.14 3.33 -11.55
CA SER A 124 7.98 3.06 -10.38
C SER A 124 7.83 1.60 -9.98
N THR A 125 8.95 0.89 -9.81
CA THR A 125 8.92 -0.56 -9.57
C THR A 125 9.84 -1.02 -8.47
N TRP A 126 9.35 -1.99 -7.68
CA TRP A 126 10.19 -2.79 -6.79
C TRP A 126 9.96 -4.28 -7.03
N THR A 127 10.96 -4.95 -7.59
CA THR A 127 10.90 -6.39 -7.88
C THR A 127 11.71 -7.19 -6.87
N ASN A 128 11.05 -8.15 -6.22
CA ASN A 128 11.61 -9.05 -5.25
C ASN A 128 11.28 -10.49 -5.64
N ARG A 129 12.12 -11.46 -5.26
CA ARG A 129 11.68 -12.87 -5.24
C ARG A 129 10.80 -13.13 -4.01
N SER A 130 11.13 -12.53 -2.87
CA SER A 130 10.29 -12.55 -1.69
C SER A 130 10.43 -11.26 -0.89
N LEU A 131 9.35 -10.82 -0.28
CA LEU A 131 9.24 -9.57 0.47
C LEU A 131 8.57 -9.82 1.82
N ILE A 132 9.19 -9.37 2.90
CA ILE A 132 8.62 -9.41 4.26
C ILE A 132 8.50 -7.98 4.78
N VAL A 133 7.30 -7.63 5.22
CA VAL A 133 6.97 -6.33 5.81
C VAL A 133 6.72 -6.53 7.30
N GLY A 134 7.58 -5.96 8.15
CA GLY A 134 7.61 -6.26 9.58
C GLY A 134 8.13 -7.68 9.84
N HIS A 135 9.45 -7.89 9.77
CA HIS A 135 10.03 -9.22 10.01
C HIS A 135 10.09 -9.55 11.51
N GLU A 136 10.94 -8.85 12.27
CA GLU A 136 10.92 -8.81 13.75
C GLU A 136 10.70 -7.38 14.28
N GLY A 137 10.87 -6.37 13.42
CA GLY A 137 10.65 -4.96 13.71
C GLY A 137 9.32 -4.46 13.17
N SER A 138 9.25 -3.15 12.91
CA SER A 138 8.11 -2.51 12.28
C SER A 138 8.43 -2.15 10.82
N GLY A 139 7.57 -2.59 9.90
CA GLY A 139 7.71 -2.27 8.48
C GLY A 139 6.43 -1.67 7.91
N VAL A 140 6.58 -0.64 7.09
CA VAL A 140 5.51 0.00 6.33
C VAL A 140 5.86 0.01 4.84
N LEU A 141 4.91 -0.38 3.99
CA LEU A 141 5.02 -0.30 2.54
C LEU A 141 3.80 0.41 1.95
N ASN A 142 4.04 1.51 1.23
CA ASN A 142 3.03 2.24 0.50
C ASN A 142 3.24 2.06 -1.01
N ILE A 143 2.19 1.64 -1.72
CA ILE A 143 2.17 1.47 -3.17
C ILE A 143 1.05 2.38 -3.69
N THR A 144 1.43 3.48 -4.33
CA THR A 144 0.51 4.57 -4.68
C THR A 144 0.76 5.10 -6.09
N GLY A 145 -0.18 5.89 -6.61
CA GLY A 145 0.01 6.66 -7.85
C GLY A 145 0.34 5.84 -9.10
N GLY A 146 0.00 4.55 -9.15
CA GLY A 146 0.38 3.66 -10.25
C GLY A 146 1.70 2.90 -10.06
N GLY A 147 2.26 2.90 -8.85
CA GLY A 147 3.45 2.15 -8.49
C GLY A 147 3.22 0.63 -8.49
N MET A 148 4.28 -0.14 -8.76
CA MET A 148 4.18 -1.60 -8.84
C MET A 148 5.22 -2.30 -7.96
N VAL A 149 4.76 -3.26 -7.15
CA VAL A 149 5.63 -4.15 -6.38
C VAL A 149 5.40 -5.58 -6.82
N ASN A 150 6.48 -6.32 -7.04
CA ASN A 150 6.45 -7.75 -7.28
C ASN A 150 7.23 -8.46 -6.17
N GLY A 151 6.63 -9.51 -5.62
CA GLY A 151 7.27 -10.42 -4.68
C GLY A 151 6.39 -10.68 -3.48
N GLY A 152 6.31 -11.95 -3.11
CA GLY A 152 5.46 -12.42 -2.01
C GLY A 152 6.20 -12.73 -0.72
N GLY A 153 5.44 -12.77 0.37
CA GLY A 153 5.94 -13.17 1.67
C GLY A 153 4.95 -12.81 2.77
N ALA A 154 5.42 -12.33 3.90
CA ALA A 154 4.58 -12.12 5.07
C ALA A 154 4.49 -10.64 5.46
N ILE A 155 3.32 -10.27 5.99
CA ILE A 155 3.10 -9.01 6.70
C ILE A 155 3.01 -9.37 8.19
N GLY A 156 3.93 -8.91 9.03
CA GLY A 156 4.00 -9.31 10.44
C GLY A 156 4.51 -10.75 10.62
N TYR A 157 5.81 -10.97 10.40
CA TYR A 157 6.38 -12.32 10.32
C TYR A 157 6.69 -12.97 11.68
N LYS A 158 7.30 -12.25 12.64
CA LYS A 158 7.66 -12.80 13.96
C LYS A 158 6.85 -12.21 15.10
N THR A 159 6.80 -12.93 16.22
CA THR A 159 6.18 -12.42 17.45
C THR A 159 6.68 -11.03 17.83
N GLY A 160 5.75 -10.10 17.99
CA GLY A 160 6.03 -8.69 18.32
C GLY A 160 6.40 -7.80 17.13
N SER A 161 6.49 -8.34 15.91
CA SER A 161 6.64 -7.55 14.69
C SER A 161 5.31 -6.92 14.28
N MET A 162 5.39 -5.81 13.54
CA MET A 162 4.25 -5.12 12.96
C MET A 162 4.53 -4.85 11.48
N GLY A 163 3.72 -5.39 10.60
CA GLY A 163 3.75 -5.11 9.18
C GLY A 163 2.49 -4.37 8.74
N GLU A 164 2.66 -3.35 7.93
CA GLU A 164 1.55 -2.60 7.33
C GLU A 164 1.83 -2.38 5.85
N VAL A 165 0.86 -2.70 5.00
CA VAL A 165 0.95 -2.46 3.56
C VAL A 165 -0.29 -1.73 3.10
N THR A 166 -0.11 -0.69 2.29
CA THR A 166 -1.19 0.05 1.64
C THR A 166 -0.99 -0.01 0.13
N VAL A 167 -2.04 -0.42 -0.60
CA VAL A 167 -2.11 -0.38 -2.06
C VAL A 167 -3.29 0.51 -2.43
N ASP A 168 -2.98 1.73 -2.86
CA ASP A 168 -3.98 2.77 -3.05
C ASP A 168 -3.87 3.44 -4.43
N GLY A 169 -5.02 3.72 -5.02
CA GLY A 169 -5.11 4.46 -6.27
C GLY A 169 -5.06 3.59 -7.53
N PRO A 170 -5.59 4.08 -8.66
CA PRO A 170 -5.64 3.33 -9.91
C PRO A 170 -4.25 2.95 -10.42
N GLY A 171 -4.08 1.69 -10.82
CA GLY A 171 -2.83 1.17 -11.37
C GLY A 171 -1.75 0.86 -10.33
N SER A 172 -2.01 1.11 -9.04
CA SER A 172 -1.14 0.67 -7.95
C SER A 172 -1.31 -0.84 -7.75
N ILE A 173 -0.23 -1.60 -7.90
CA ILE A 173 -0.31 -3.08 -7.96
C ILE A 173 0.71 -3.73 -7.04
N TRP A 174 0.26 -4.72 -6.27
CA TRP A 174 1.14 -5.69 -5.63
C TRP A 174 0.89 -7.11 -6.14
N THR A 175 1.87 -7.64 -6.89
CA THR A 175 1.83 -9.01 -7.43
C THR A 175 2.57 -9.99 -6.55
N GLY A 176 1.93 -11.14 -6.28
CA GLY A 176 2.40 -12.15 -5.35
C GLY A 176 2.12 -11.77 -3.90
N GLY A 177 1.11 -10.92 -3.63
CA GLY A 177 0.81 -10.30 -2.34
C GLY A 177 0.91 -11.23 -1.12
N GLY A 178 1.09 -10.63 0.07
CA GLY A 178 1.44 -11.33 1.32
C GLY A 178 0.77 -12.69 1.48
N SER A 179 1.49 -13.79 1.22
CA SER A 179 1.02 -15.16 1.40
C SER A 179 0.65 -15.46 2.85
N SER A 180 1.10 -14.63 3.78
CA SER A 180 0.58 -14.59 5.14
C SER A 180 0.43 -13.17 5.67
N ILE A 181 -0.77 -12.85 6.16
CA ILE A 181 -1.06 -11.67 6.97
C ILE A 181 -1.05 -12.14 8.43
N GLY A 182 -0.08 -11.67 9.20
CA GLY A 182 0.05 -11.96 10.64
C GLY A 182 0.71 -13.28 11.03
N TYR A 183 1.71 -13.79 10.29
CA TYR A 183 2.26 -15.15 10.48
C TYR A 183 2.50 -15.58 11.96
N GLU A 184 3.33 -14.82 12.69
CA GLU A 184 3.48 -14.89 14.16
C GLU A 184 3.39 -13.48 14.80
N GLY A 185 3.38 -12.41 13.98
CA GLY A 185 3.30 -11.01 14.38
C GLY A 185 1.94 -10.40 14.06
N SER A 186 1.87 -9.07 13.95
CA SER A 186 0.65 -8.40 13.47
C SER A 186 0.82 -7.88 12.05
N GLY A 187 -0.15 -8.14 11.20
CA GLY A 187 -0.19 -7.74 9.80
C GLY A 187 -1.49 -7.02 9.44
N VAL A 188 -1.36 -5.92 8.72
CA VAL A 188 -2.50 -5.21 8.12
C VAL A 188 -2.20 -4.95 6.65
N LEU A 189 -3.17 -5.26 5.80
CA LEU A 189 -3.16 -4.92 4.38
C LEU A 189 -4.35 -4.03 4.06
N ASN A 190 -4.11 -2.82 3.57
CA ASN A 190 -5.14 -1.90 3.10
C ASN A 190 -5.14 -1.87 1.57
N ILE A 191 -6.32 -2.03 0.96
CA ILE A 191 -6.51 -1.99 -0.50
C ILE A 191 -7.64 -1.00 -0.81
N THR A 192 -7.32 0.11 -1.45
CA THR A 192 -8.26 1.24 -1.60
C THR A 192 -8.11 1.93 -2.95
N GLY A 193 -9.10 2.73 -3.36
CA GLY A 193 -8.96 3.71 -4.44
C GLY A 193 -8.64 3.13 -5.83
N GLY A 194 -8.97 1.86 -6.10
CA GLY A 194 -8.57 1.19 -7.35
C GLY A 194 -7.24 0.42 -7.27
N GLY A 195 -6.64 0.31 -6.09
CA GLY A 195 -5.46 -0.51 -5.85
C GLY A 195 -5.75 -2.00 -6.03
N LEU A 196 -4.76 -2.75 -6.52
CA LEU A 196 -4.88 -4.18 -6.82
C LEU A 196 -3.82 -4.99 -6.07
N VAL A 197 -4.27 -6.00 -5.33
CA VAL A 197 -3.42 -7.07 -4.80
C VAL A 197 -3.79 -8.39 -5.45
N SER A 198 -2.79 -9.09 -6.00
CA SER A 198 -2.98 -10.43 -6.55
C SER A 198 -2.12 -11.45 -5.80
N VAL A 199 -2.72 -12.54 -5.33
CA VAL A 199 -2.05 -13.64 -4.63
C VAL A 199 -2.14 -14.90 -5.49
N GLY A 200 -0.99 -15.37 -6.00
CA GLY A 200 -0.91 -16.54 -6.87
C GLY A 200 -0.73 -17.88 -6.17
N ASP A 201 -0.31 -17.85 -4.90
CA ASP A 201 -0.19 -19.03 -4.03
C ASP A 201 -1.31 -18.99 -2.98
N PHE A 202 -1.11 -19.63 -1.83
CA PHE A 202 -2.02 -19.56 -0.69
C PHE A 202 -1.97 -18.19 -0.01
N LEU A 203 -3.15 -17.66 0.35
CA LEU A 203 -3.31 -16.56 1.29
C LEU A 203 -3.67 -17.13 2.66
N THR A 204 -2.90 -16.79 3.70
CA THR A 204 -3.26 -17.08 5.09
C THR A 204 -3.47 -15.78 5.86
N ILE A 205 -4.62 -15.63 6.54
CA ILE A 205 -4.83 -14.54 7.50
C ILE A 205 -4.89 -15.15 8.90
N ARG A 206 -4.13 -14.58 9.85
CA ARG A 206 -4.15 -15.04 11.24
C ARG A 206 -5.19 -14.29 12.06
N SER A 207 -5.62 -14.92 13.14
CA SER A 207 -6.61 -14.34 14.04
C SER A 207 -6.10 -13.04 14.65
N GLY A 208 -6.84 -11.95 14.40
CA GLY A 208 -6.49 -10.61 14.87
C GLY A 208 -5.74 -9.75 13.83
N ASP A 209 -5.58 -10.26 12.61
CA ASP A 209 -4.97 -9.58 11.48
C ASP A 209 -5.99 -9.41 10.36
N PHE A 210 -5.80 -8.40 9.51
CA PHE A 210 -6.89 -7.93 8.65
C PHE A 210 -6.42 -7.57 7.24
N ILE A 211 -7.29 -7.85 6.27
CA ILE A 211 -7.31 -7.15 4.99
C ILE A 211 -8.46 -6.16 5.06
N ASN A 212 -8.15 -4.87 4.94
CA ASN A 212 -9.10 -3.78 4.90
C ASN A 212 -9.27 -3.33 3.45
N MET A 213 -10.49 -3.38 2.93
CA MET A 213 -10.80 -3.00 1.56
C MET A 213 -11.83 -1.87 1.52
N ALA A 214 -11.48 -0.72 0.96
CA ALA A 214 -12.44 0.36 0.72
C ALA A 214 -12.76 0.47 -0.77
N THR A 215 -13.61 1.43 -1.12
CA THR A 215 -14.05 1.70 -2.48
C THR A 215 -12.94 1.56 -3.52
N GLY A 216 -13.24 0.75 -4.55
CA GLY A 216 -12.35 0.44 -5.67
C GLY A 216 -11.23 -0.54 -5.34
N GLY A 217 -11.02 -0.93 -4.08
CA GLY A 217 -10.01 -1.90 -3.69
C GLY A 217 -10.28 -3.28 -4.31
N MET A 218 -9.25 -3.88 -4.90
CA MET A 218 -9.32 -5.16 -5.59
C MET A 218 -8.38 -6.20 -4.99
N LEU A 219 -8.94 -7.35 -4.62
CA LEU A 219 -8.19 -8.54 -4.18
C LEU A 219 -8.45 -9.69 -5.16
N ALA A 220 -7.39 -10.12 -5.86
CA ALA A 220 -7.44 -11.25 -6.77
C ALA A 220 -6.73 -12.46 -6.16
N LEU A 221 -7.45 -13.58 -6.02
CA LEU A 221 -6.92 -14.84 -5.53
C LEU A 221 -6.91 -15.88 -6.66
N TYR A 222 -5.77 -16.55 -6.84
CA TYR A 222 -5.68 -17.67 -7.77
C TYR A 222 -6.45 -18.88 -7.24
N GLY A 223 -7.16 -19.57 -8.12
CA GLY A 223 -7.86 -20.81 -7.80
C GLY A 223 -8.01 -21.71 -9.02
N GLU A 224 -7.90 -23.02 -8.82
CA GLU A 224 -8.11 -24.02 -9.88
C GLU A 224 -9.58 -24.07 -10.37
N GLU A 225 -10.50 -23.53 -9.58
CA GLU A 225 -11.94 -23.46 -9.87
C GLU A 225 -12.44 -22.01 -9.83
N ASP A 226 -13.50 -21.75 -10.61
CA ASP A 226 -14.21 -20.48 -10.61
C ASP A 226 -14.96 -20.28 -9.27
N ALA A 227 -14.44 -19.37 -8.45
CA ALA A 227 -15.03 -19.01 -7.15
C ALA A 227 -15.97 -17.80 -7.22
N SER A 228 -16.25 -17.26 -8.42
CA SER A 228 -17.09 -16.06 -8.58
C SER A 228 -18.56 -16.30 -8.29
N GLY A 229 -18.98 -17.56 -8.19
CA GLY A 229 -20.38 -17.93 -7.89
C GLY A 229 -20.84 -17.63 -6.46
N SER A 230 -19.93 -17.41 -5.49
CA SER A 230 -20.31 -17.02 -4.13
C SER A 230 -19.12 -16.51 -3.30
N LEU A 231 -19.39 -15.63 -2.33
CA LEU A 231 -18.38 -15.20 -1.36
C LEU A 231 -17.80 -16.38 -0.56
N GLY A 232 -18.62 -17.35 -0.17
CA GLY A 232 -18.12 -18.53 0.55
C GLY A 232 -17.11 -19.36 -0.25
N ALA A 233 -17.26 -19.45 -1.58
CA ALA A 233 -16.27 -20.10 -2.44
C ALA A 233 -14.98 -19.28 -2.53
N PHE A 234 -15.08 -17.96 -2.62
CA PHE A 234 -13.93 -17.06 -2.65
C PHE A 234 -13.15 -17.09 -1.32
N LEU A 235 -13.84 -16.98 -0.19
CA LEU A 235 -13.23 -17.07 1.15
C LEU A 235 -12.62 -18.45 1.40
N GLY A 236 -13.18 -19.51 0.81
CA GLY A 236 -12.59 -20.85 0.84
C GLY A 236 -11.22 -20.97 0.18
N LEU A 237 -10.74 -19.94 -0.54
CA LEU A 237 -9.36 -19.85 -1.06
C LEU A 237 -8.35 -19.37 0.01
N ILE A 238 -8.84 -18.92 1.17
CA ILE A 238 -8.06 -18.35 2.27
C ILE A 238 -7.89 -19.41 3.38
N ASP A 239 -6.68 -19.52 3.92
CA ASP A 239 -6.40 -20.32 5.12
C ASP A 239 -6.37 -19.43 6.38
N GLY A 240 -6.73 -20.00 7.53
CA GLY A 240 -6.79 -19.30 8.80
C GLY A 240 -8.13 -18.64 9.05
N THR A 241 -8.14 -17.31 9.23
CA THR A 241 -9.38 -16.53 9.36
C THR A 241 -9.75 -15.91 8.01
N ASP A 242 -11.05 -15.75 7.77
CA ASP A 242 -11.55 -15.08 6.57
C ASP A 242 -11.71 -13.57 6.85
N ASP A 243 -10.81 -12.99 7.68
CA ASP A 243 -10.88 -11.64 8.27
C ASP A 243 -10.59 -10.53 7.22
N ILE A 244 -11.37 -10.54 6.14
CA ILE A 244 -11.49 -9.45 5.18
C ILE A 244 -12.60 -8.51 5.66
N ARG A 245 -12.28 -7.22 5.69
CA ARG A 245 -13.20 -6.17 6.08
C ARG A 245 -13.43 -5.22 4.93
N TYR A 246 -14.64 -4.69 4.86
CA TYR A 246 -14.97 -3.59 3.98
C TYR A 246 -15.35 -2.35 4.80
N TRP A 247 -15.14 -1.18 4.23
CA TRP A 247 -15.56 0.06 4.87
C TRP A 247 -17.07 0.23 4.69
N ASP A 248 -17.83 0.07 5.78
CA ASP A 248 -19.27 0.28 5.80
C ASP A 248 -19.56 1.74 6.16
N TYR A 249 -19.98 2.49 5.15
CA TYR A 249 -20.31 3.90 5.28
C TYR A 249 -21.52 4.18 6.19
N SER A 250 -22.43 3.21 6.36
CA SER A 250 -23.57 3.36 7.25
C SER A 250 -23.17 3.26 8.72
N LEU A 251 -22.06 2.55 9.00
CA LEU A 251 -21.48 2.39 10.33
C LEU A 251 -20.37 3.40 10.63
N GLU A 252 -19.83 4.05 9.59
CA GLU A 252 -18.58 4.84 9.65
C GLU A 252 -17.40 4.03 10.25
N ASP A 253 -17.39 2.72 10.00
CA ASP A 253 -16.39 1.80 10.54
C ASP A 253 -16.20 0.60 9.58
N TRP A 254 -15.16 -0.18 9.85
CA TRP A 254 -14.93 -1.45 9.16
C TRP A 254 -15.94 -2.51 9.62
N ASP A 255 -16.58 -3.18 8.67
CA ASP A 255 -17.40 -4.37 8.92
C ASP A 255 -16.85 -5.59 8.18
N ASP A 256 -17.25 -6.78 8.62
CA ASP A 256 -16.87 -8.05 8.00
C ASP A 256 -17.45 -8.15 6.58
N ILE A 257 -16.64 -8.58 5.59
CA ILE A 257 -17.12 -8.77 4.22
C ILE A 257 -18.29 -9.76 4.12
N ALA A 258 -18.45 -10.66 5.09
CA ALA A 258 -19.58 -11.58 5.17
C ALA A 258 -20.92 -10.89 5.44
N ASN A 259 -20.91 -9.66 5.99
CA ASN A 259 -22.10 -8.84 6.18
C ASN A 259 -22.44 -7.99 4.94
N ALA A 260 -21.52 -7.91 3.98
CA ALA A 260 -21.69 -7.15 2.75
C ALA A 260 -22.61 -7.85 1.74
N THR A 261 -23.23 -7.07 0.86
CA THR A 261 -24.18 -7.50 -0.17
C THR A 261 -23.50 -7.58 -1.54
N LEU A 262 -23.52 -8.78 -2.15
CA LEU A 262 -23.01 -8.98 -3.51
C LEU A 262 -23.82 -8.15 -4.52
N GLY A 263 -23.11 -7.36 -5.33
CA GLY A 263 -23.68 -6.48 -6.34
C GLY A 263 -23.96 -5.06 -5.85
N GLU A 264 -23.94 -4.82 -4.54
CA GLU A 264 -24.10 -3.47 -3.96
C GLU A 264 -22.83 -3.00 -3.25
N ASP A 265 -22.28 -3.82 -2.34
CA ASP A 265 -21.06 -3.47 -1.59
C ASP A 265 -19.80 -3.99 -2.28
N TYR A 266 -19.91 -5.14 -2.98
CA TYR A 266 -18.78 -5.74 -3.69
C TYR A 266 -19.22 -6.55 -4.91
N THR A 267 -18.27 -6.85 -5.79
CA THR A 267 -18.45 -7.81 -6.90
C THR A 267 -17.45 -8.96 -6.80
N LEU A 268 -17.80 -10.09 -7.41
CA LEU A 268 -16.90 -11.21 -7.66
C LEU A 268 -16.84 -11.46 -9.16
N SER A 269 -15.65 -11.63 -9.71
CA SER A 269 -15.45 -11.89 -11.13
C SER A 269 -14.32 -12.88 -11.36
N TYR A 270 -14.60 -13.95 -12.10
CA TYR A 270 -13.56 -14.88 -12.54
C TYR A 270 -12.93 -14.39 -13.84
N LEU A 271 -11.60 -14.32 -13.85
CA LEU A 271 -10.81 -13.77 -14.93
C LEU A 271 -10.31 -14.91 -15.83
N THR A 272 -10.66 -14.87 -17.10
CA THR A 272 -10.35 -15.94 -18.08
C THR A 272 -9.25 -15.55 -19.07
N GLU A 273 -8.84 -14.29 -19.08
CA GLU A 273 -7.87 -13.74 -20.01
C GLU A 273 -6.89 -12.78 -19.30
N GLY A 274 -5.78 -12.47 -19.96
CA GLY A 274 -4.74 -11.58 -19.42
C GLY A 274 -3.85 -12.22 -18.37
N ASP A 275 -3.07 -11.39 -17.67
CA ASP A 275 -2.06 -11.84 -16.70
C ASP A 275 -2.68 -12.44 -15.42
N LEU A 276 -3.96 -12.19 -15.19
CA LEU A 276 -4.74 -12.74 -14.07
C LEU A 276 -5.71 -13.85 -14.50
N ALA A 277 -5.51 -14.46 -15.67
CA ALA A 277 -6.30 -15.62 -16.06
C ALA A 277 -6.17 -16.74 -14.99
N GLY A 278 -7.31 -17.24 -14.50
CA GLY A 278 -7.38 -18.21 -13.40
C GLY A 278 -7.60 -17.61 -12.01
N TYR A 279 -7.71 -16.29 -11.90
CA TYR A 279 -8.00 -15.62 -10.63
C TYR A 279 -9.49 -15.34 -10.48
N THR A 280 -9.99 -15.41 -9.25
CA THR A 280 -11.24 -14.76 -8.86
C THR A 280 -10.90 -13.43 -8.19
N MET A 281 -11.56 -12.36 -8.62
CA MET A 281 -11.34 -11.01 -8.12
C MET A 281 -12.54 -10.53 -7.30
N LEU A 282 -12.28 -10.15 -6.06
CA LEU A 282 -13.20 -9.38 -5.22
C LEU A 282 -12.89 -7.90 -5.40
N THR A 283 -13.92 -7.11 -5.70
CA THR A 283 -13.82 -5.65 -5.82
C THR A 283 -14.83 -5.00 -4.89
N VAL A 284 -14.38 -4.16 -3.96
CA VAL A 284 -15.28 -3.33 -3.14
C VAL A 284 -15.78 -2.17 -4.00
N LEU A 285 -17.09 -1.99 -4.05
CA LEU A 285 -17.72 -1.00 -4.89
C LEU A 285 -17.65 0.39 -4.26
N GLU A 286 -17.83 1.39 -5.10
CA GLU A 286 -18.12 2.75 -4.66
C GLU A 286 -19.56 2.81 -4.17
N LEU A 287 -19.77 3.34 -2.97
CA LEU A 287 -21.12 3.58 -2.49
C LEU A 287 -21.76 4.65 -3.37
N ILE A 288 -22.69 4.23 -4.22
CA ILE A 288 -23.57 5.17 -4.90
C ILE A 288 -24.62 5.59 -3.87
N LEU A 289 -24.40 6.73 -3.21
CA LEU A 289 -25.43 7.32 -2.37
C LEU A 289 -26.53 7.86 -3.27
N LEU A 290 -27.65 7.15 -3.36
CA LEU A 290 -28.81 7.63 -4.12
C LEU A 290 -29.20 9.02 -3.62
N GLY A 291 -29.39 9.95 -4.56
CA GLY A 291 -29.66 11.35 -4.28
C GLY A 291 -28.41 12.24 -4.26
N ASP A 292 -27.21 11.69 -4.11
CA ASP A 292 -25.95 12.44 -4.13
C ASP A 292 -25.50 12.64 -5.58
N ALA A 293 -26.09 13.63 -6.23
CA ALA A 293 -25.83 13.93 -7.62
C ALA A 293 -24.43 14.51 -7.84
N ASN A 294 -23.79 15.01 -6.78
CA ASN A 294 -22.50 15.68 -6.86
C ASN A 294 -21.32 14.84 -6.34
N GLY A 295 -21.61 13.74 -5.65
CA GLY A 295 -20.64 12.77 -5.14
C GLY A 295 -19.86 13.27 -3.91
N ASP A 296 -20.39 14.23 -3.15
CA ASP A 296 -19.73 14.76 -1.94
C ASP A 296 -20.09 13.97 -0.67
N GLY A 297 -20.87 12.91 -0.81
CA GLY A 297 -21.29 12.06 0.28
C GLY A 297 -22.43 12.62 1.12
N LEU A 298 -23.08 13.70 0.68
CA LEU A 298 -24.21 14.30 1.38
C LEU A 298 -25.32 14.65 0.39
N VAL A 299 -26.47 13.99 0.53
CA VAL A 299 -27.66 14.38 -0.22
C VAL A 299 -28.22 15.69 0.34
N SER A 300 -27.95 16.78 -0.37
CA SER A 300 -28.22 18.16 0.03
C SER A 300 -28.97 18.93 -1.05
N VAL A 301 -29.10 20.24 -0.83
CA VAL A 301 -29.69 21.13 -1.84
C VAL A 301 -28.78 21.33 -3.04
N ASP A 302 -27.48 21.11 -2.88
CA ASP A 302 -26.48 21.37 -3.92
C ASP A 302 -26.58 20.31 -5.05
N ASP A 303 -27.07 19.11 -4.74
CA ASP A 303 -27.31 18.02 -5.69
C ASP A 303 -28.32 18.37 -6.77
N TYR A 304 -29.39 19.11 -6.43
CA TYR A 304 -30.34 19.60 -7.43
C TYR A 304 -29.63 20.46 -8.50
N GLY A 305 -28.61 21.21 -8.10
CA GLY A 305 -27.79 21.99 -9.02
C GLY A 305 -27.01 21.10 -9.98
N PHE A 306 -26.49 19.98 -9.51
CA PHE A 306 -25.73 19.02 -10.32
C PHE A 306 -26.62 18.22 -11.28
N VAL A 307 -27.82 17.81 -10.87
CA VAL A 307 -28.82 17.24 -11.79
C VAL A 307 -29.14 18.24 -12.90
N GLN A 308 -29.30 19.53 -12.55
CA GLN A 308 -29.60 20.56 -13.54
C GLN A 308 -28.45 20.86 -14.50
N LEU A 309 -27.21 20.88 -14.00
CA LEU A 309 -26.03 21.20 -14.80
C LEU A 309 -25.73 20.15 -15.86
N ASN A 310 -26.00 18.87 -15.57
CA ASN A 310 -25.66 17.75 -16.43
C ASN A 310 -26.90 17.13 -17.11
N PHE A 311 -28.04 17.84 -17.10
CA PHE A 311 -29.30 17.30 -17.61
C PHE A 311 -29.21 16.83 -19.07
N GLY A 312 -29.53 15.57 -19.31
CA GLY A 312 -29.44 14.91 -20.60
C GLY A 312 -28.12 14.19 -20.87
N ASP A 313 -27.16 14.24 -19.95
CA ASP A 313 -25.93 13.45 -20.02
C ASP A 313 -26.24 11.95 -19.81
N THR A 314 -25.46 11.10 -20.48
CA THR A 314 -25.61 9.64 -20.42
C THR A 314 -24.25 8.98 -20.28
N GLY A 315 -24.17 7.94 -19.46
CA GLY A 315 -22.91 7.25 -19.16
C GLY A 315 -23.12 6.00 -18.32
N PRO A 316 -22.03 5.34 -17.87
CA PRO A 316 -22.14 4.37 -16.79
C PRO A 316 -22.64 5.05 -15.50
N ALA A 317 -23.20 4.28 -14.57
CA ALA A 317 -23.66 4.79 -13.27
C ALA A 317 -22.54 5.58 -12.56
N GLY A 318 -22.89 6.71 -11.94
CA GLY A 318 -21.95 7.60 -11.24
C GLY A 318 -21.49 8.83 -12.03
N ILE A 319 -22.14 9.16 -13.17
CA ILE A 319 -21.94 10.48 -13.80
C ILE A 319 -22.52 11.59 -12.91
N HIS A 320 -21.85 12.73 -12.81
CA HIS A 320 -22.37 13.88 -12.08
C HIS A 320 -23.77 14.24 -12.58
N GLY A 321 -24.74 14.34 -11.68
CA GLY A 321 -26.15 14.58 -11.99
C GLY A 321 -27.04 13.33 -12.00
N ASP A 322 -26.48 12.13 -12.16
CA ASP A 322 -27.23 10.86 -12.16
C ASP A 322 -27.43 10.37 -10.72
N ALA A 323 -28.40 10.99 -10.06
CA ALA A 323 -28.69 10.78 -8.65
C ALA A 323 -29.42 9.45 -8.40
N ASN A 324 -29.99 8.81 -9.42
CA ASN A 324 -30.64 7.50 -9.28
C ASN A 324 -29.76 6.33 -9.78
N GLY A 325 -28.61 6.62 -10.39
CA GLY A 325 -27.64 5.64 -10.86
C GLY A 325 -28.07 4.87 -12.11
N ASP A 326 -29.05 5.36 -12.87
CA ASP A 326 -29.59 4.67 -14.05
C ASP A 326 -28.80 4.92 -15.34
N GLY A 327 -27.75 5.75 -15.25
CA GLY A 327 -26.86 6.11 -16.35
C GLY A 327 -27.39 7.24 -17.23
N VAL A 328 -28.48 7.92 -16.83
CA VAL A 328 -29.10 9.03 -17.56
C VAL A 328 -29.48 10.16 -16.60
N VAL A 329 -28.85 11.32 -16.76
CA VAL A 329 -29.27 12.51 -15.99
C VAL A 329 -30.58 13.04 -16.55
N SER A 330 -31.65 12.89 -15.79
CA SER A 330 -33.03 13.11 -16.19
C SER A 330 -33.85 13.85 -15.12
N ALA A 331 -35.16 13.92 -15.34
CA ALA A 331 -36.07 14.51 -14.36
C ALA A 331 -36.28 13.60 -13.14
N ASP A 332 -36.03 12.29 -13.29
CA ASP A 332 -36.26 11.30 -12.24
C ASP A 332 -35.19 11.41 -11.13
N ASP A 333 -34.01 11.95 -11.46
CA ASP A 333 -32.93 12.25 -10.52
C ASP A 333 -33.29 13.29 -9.48
N TYR A 334 -34.07 14.32 -9.84
CA TYR A 334 -34.62 15.25 -8.85
C TYR A 334 -35.46 14.52 -7.80
N GLY A 335 -36.17 13.47 -8.22
CA GLY A 335 -36.93 12.61 -7.32
C GLY A 335 -36.02 11.83 -6.38
N SER A 336 -34.89 11.34 -6.87
CA SER A 336 -33.88 10.65 -6.05
C SER A 336 -33.28 11.57 -4.98
N VAL A 337 -32.82 12.77 -5.38
CA VAL A 337 -32.32 13.80 -4.43
C VAL A 337 -33.37 14.12 -3.37
N GLN A 338 -34.64 14.23 -3.76
CA GLN A 338 -35.72 14.53 -2.82
C GLN A 338 -36.00 13.37 -1.84
N LEU A 339 -36.00 12.14 -2.33
CA LEU A 339 -36.30 10.95 -1.54
C LEU A 339 -35.24 10.67 -0.49
N HIS A 340 -33.98 10.97 -0.82
CA HIS A 340 -32.82 10.72 0.02
C HIS A 340 -32.28 11.97 0.73
N PHE A 341 -33.07 13.06 0.75
CA PHE A 341 -32.59 14.34 1.27
C PHE A 341 -32.15 14.25 2.74
N GLY A 342 -30.87 14.57 2.99
CA GLY A 342 -30.23 14.47 4.29
C GLY A 342 -29.53 13.14 4.57
N ASP A 343 -29.59 12.18 3.64
CA ASP A 343 -28.79 10.96 3.70
C ASP A 343 -27.31 11.31 3.51
N THR A 344 -26.43 10.57 4.18
CA THR A 344 -24.97 10.73 4.11
C THR A 344 -24.33 9.41 3.77
N GLY A 345 -23.50 9.38 2.73
CA GLY A 345 -22.59 8.30 2.39
C GLY A 345 -21.21 8.85 2.68
N GLY A 346 -20.50 8.34 3.68
CA GLY A 346 -19.34 9.02 4.30
C GLY A 346 -18.15 9.37 3.39
N MET A 347 -18.30 10.31 2.47
CA MET A 347 -17.24 10.99 1.72
C MET A 347 -17.01 12.41 2.28
N GLY A 348 -16.96 12.52 3.60
CA GLY A 348 -16.07 13.52 4.17
C GLY A 348 -14.65 13.04 3.89
N SER A 349 -13.83 13.83 3.21
CA SER A 349 -12.39 13.58 3.05
C SER A 349 -11.77 13.26 4.42
N MET A 350 -11.71 11.97 4.76
CA MET A 350 -11.18 11.49 6.02
C MET A 350 -9.89 10.76 5.71
N PRO A 351 -8.86 10.99 6.53
CA PRO A 351 -7.57 10.40 6.30
C PRO A 351 -7.74 8.88 6.35
N VAL A 352 -7.20 8.19 5.35
CA VAL A 352 -6.66 6.83 5.53
C VAL A 352 -6.04 6.81 6.92
N PRO A 353 -6.39 5.85 7.81
CA PRO A 353 -5.87 5.82 9.16
C PRO A 353 -4.38 6.08 9.10
N GLU A 354 -3.92 7.18 9.74
CA GLU A 354 -2.50 7.49 9.71
C GLU A 354 -1.77 6.22 10.18
N PRO A 355 -0.84 5.67 9.38
CA PRO A 355 -0.07 4.51 9.81
C PRO A 355 0.51 4.85 11.18
N ALA A 356 0.65 3.86 12.07
CA ALA A 356 0.93 4.05 13.51
C ALA A 356 2.19 4.89 13.89
N THR A 357 2.86 5.51 12.92
CA THR A 357 3.92 6.52 12.97
C THR A 357 3.76 7.60 14.05
N LEU A 358 2.55 8.04 14.42
CA LEU A 358 2.37 8.99 15.54
C LEU A 358 2.82 8.41 16.90
N SER A 359 2.79 7.09 17.08
CA SER A 359 3.29 6.42 18.29
C SER A 359 4.83 6.48 18.38
N LEU A 360 5.53 6.56 17.24
CA LEU A 360 6.99 6.69 17.17
C LEU A 360 7.46 8.13 17.44
N LEU A 361 6.66 9.14 17.08
CA LEU A 361 7.00 10.55 17.34
C LEU A 361 6.97 10.90 18.84
N VAL A 362 6.07 10.26 19.61
CA VAL A 362 5.93 10.47 21.06
C VAL A 362 7.08 9.82 21.85
N LEU A 363 7.60 8.67 21.40
CA LEU A 363 8.79 8.05 22.00
C LEU A 363 10.08 8.83 21.68
N GLY A 364 10.21 9.38 20.47
CA GLY A 364 11.32 10.25 20.08
C GLY A 364 11.39 11.55 20.90
N CYS A 365 10.24 12.16 21.22
CA CYS A 365 10.18 13.37 22.03
C CYS A 365 10.51 13.13 23.51
N MET A 366 10.13 11.97 24.08
CA MET A 366 10.49 11.64 25.48
C MET A 366 11.99 11.34 25.66
N ALA A 367 12.66 10.79 24.65
CA ALA A 367 14.11 10.60 24.67
C ALA A 367 14.91 11.93 24.63
N MET A 368 14.36 12.98 24.01
CA MET A 368 14.99 14.32 24.00
C MET A 368 14.76 15.12 25.28
N LEU A 369 13.69 14.85 26.03
CA LEU A 369 13.40 15.55 27.30
C LEU A 369 14.23 15.02 28.49
N THR A 370 14.71 13.78 28.44
CA THR A 370 15.55 13.20 29.51
C THR A 370 17.03 13.57 29.40
N LYS A 371 17.49 14.07 28.24
CA LYS A 371 18.90 14.44 28.02
C LYS A 371 19.27 15.87 28.46
N ARG A 372 18.31 16.67 28.94
CA ARG A 372 18.52 18.12 29.22
C ARG A 372 18.69 18.51 30.69
N ARG A 373 19.08 17.58 31.58
CA ARG A 373 19.48 17.93 32.96
C ARG A 373 20.74 17.20 33.42
N ARG A 374 21.90 17.77 33.12
CA ARG A 374 23.08 17.80 34.00
C ARG A 374 23.90 19.06 33.71
N THR A 375 23.83 20.03 34.62
CA THR A 375 24.88 21.04 34.88
C THR A 375 25.54 20.69 36.18
#